data_AF-A0AAD7XEF8-F1
#
_entry.id   AF-A0AAD7XEF8-F1
#
_cell.length_a   1.000
_cell.length_b   1.000
_cell.length_c   1.000
_cell.angle_alpha   90.00
_cell.angle_beta   90.00
_cell.angle_gamma   90.00
#
_symmetry.space_group_name_H-M   'P 1'
#
loop_
_entity.id
_entity.type
_entity.pdbx_description
1 polymer ?
#
loop_
_entity_poly.entity_id
_entity_poly.type
_entity_poly.pdbx_seq_one_letter_code
_entity_poly.pdbx_strand_id
1 'polypeptide(L)'
;MAHPTLHGVLATLTTTLAFGPPVRWFDSAPHSSLNPGLARALFALLNLAGSAGAWAPARRAVIARRAKNLAMSAARAVLEQTTTLRTAASAYRKFRFSIVSQQNLDILPAPVSGTPPNPAAMTIIRLPDTMARWPFPRRVNPFYPDVAEESASWLRSFNAFTPAAQRAFDRCDIGLLAALAYPTLSKEEYRTSCDLMNLFFLFDDHTDLMDELDASIVAGASMDALMHPDKARPEGESVIGEATRQFWSRACKYADPTARRHFEEVWSQFTAGTVEQARDRDEQRVRTIQEHMTLRQRTIGIEPAFAAAMLAKELPEELVNHPLLVKLRASITEIIMYDNVGHVSLDPSFALPERLTTLQDLASYNKEQAAGDDLHNILTIVMEEKKVDINGALQWLAEQHSEQVDRALTLLPQVLALVATAGPHAAPLAFYLDHLANWPRANDCWNFESGRYFGADGRQIQKSRLLTLAPRKAVLAPPEV
;
A
#
# COMPACT_ATOMS: atom_id res chain seq x y z
N MET A 1 -2.89 55.00 21.62
CA MET A 1 -2.78 54.69 23.07
C MET A 1 -3.40 53.31 23.31
N ALA A 2 -2.85 52.53 24.24
CA ALA A 2 -3.30 51.22 24.74
C ALA A 2 -4.31 50.40 23.89
N HIS A 3 -3.82 49.33 23.24
CA HIS A 3 -4.64 48.12 23.10
C HIS A 3 -4.93 47.57 24.51
N PRO A 4 -6.16 47.12 24.82
CA PRO A 4 -6.45 46.52 26.11
C PRO A 4 -5.66 45.23 26.31
N THR A 5 -4.90 45.14 27.41
CA THR A 5 -4.24 43.89 27.82
C THR A 5 -5.25 42.78 28.08
N LEU A 6 -4.84 41.53 27.89
CA LEU A 6 -5.67 40.31 27.93
C LEU A 6 -6.57 40.14 29.17
N HIS A 7 -6.25 40.82 30.28
CA HIS A 7 -7.10 40.89 31.48
C HIS A 7 -8.45 41.61 31.25
N GLY A 8 -8.52 42.58 30.35
CA GLY A 8 -9.75 43.34 30.09
C GLY A 8 -10.86 42.51 29.42
N VAL A 9 -10.49 41.57 28.54
CA VAL A 9 -11.45 40.70 27.83
C VAL A 9 -12.10 39.69 28.77
N LEU A 10 -11.40 39.27 29.83
CA LEU A 10 -11.93 38.35 30.85
C LEU A 10 -12.86 39.03 31.87
N ALA A 11 -12.70 40.34 32.12
CA ALA A 11 -13.58 41.11 33.00
C ALA A 11 -14.96 41.37 32.38
N THR A 12 -15.02 41.63 31.06
CA THR A 12 -16.31 41.85 30.38
C THR A 12 -17.16 40.57 30.33
N LEU A 13 -16.54 39.40 30.18
CA LEU A 13 -17.23 38.10 30.15
C LEU A 13 -17.80 37.64 31.49
N THR A 14 -17.38 38.22 32.61
CA THR A 14 -17.94 37.89 33.94
C THR A 14 -19.14 38.76 34.33
N THR A 15 -19.35 39.89 33.65
CA THR A 15 -20.39 40.87 34.06
C THR A 15 -21.71 40.67 33.30
N THR A 16 -21.70 40.21 32.05
CA THR A 16 -22.92 40.00 31.24
C THR A 16 -23.65 38.66 31.51
N LEU A 17 -23.26 37.91 32.53
CA LEU A 17 -23.96 36.70 32.99
C LEU A 17 -24.78 36.93 34.28
N ALA A 18 -24.83 38.16 34.78
CA ALA A 18 -25.73 38.56 35.86
C ALA A 18 -26.70 39.66 35.35
N PHE A 19 -27.97 39.28 35.21
CA PHE A 19 -29.12 40.14 34.83
C PHE A 19 -29.15 40.68 33.39
N GLY A 20 -30.00 40.09 32.54
CA GLY A 20 -30.40 40.63 31.24
C GLY A 20 -31.18 39.60 30.38
N PRO A 21 -32.29 39.96 29.72
CA PRO A 21 -33.06 39.06 28.85
C PRO A 21 -32.34 38.79 27.51
N PRO A 22 -32.76 37.79 26.70
CA PRO A 22 -31.95 37.29 25.59
C PRO A 22 -31.89 38.29 24.42
N VAL A 23 -30.69 38.80 24.14
CA VAL A 23 -30.46 39.69 22.99
C VAL A 23 -30.02 38.87 21.78
N ARG A 24 -30.82 38.90 20.71
CA ARG A 24 -30.43 38.37 19.40
C ARG A 24 -29.23 39.17 18.87
N TRP A 25 -28.13 38.50 18.55
CA TRP A 25 -27.00 39.08 17.83
C TRP A 25 -26.56 38.15 16.71
N PHE A 26 -26.26 38.76 15.54
CA PHE A 26 -25.70 38.14 14.34
C PHE A 26 -26.61 37.23 13.49
N ASP A 27 -27.66 37.85 12.93
CA ASP A 27 -27.62 38.07 11.48
C ASP A 27 -26.65 39.25 11.19
N SER A 28 -25.90 39.19 10.09
CA SER A 28 -24.93 40.21 9.59
C SER A 28 -23.52 40.30 10.23
N ALA A 29 -22.64 39.35 9.91
CA ALA A 29 -21.18 39.55 9.79
C ALA A 29 -20.54 38.47 8.87
N PRO A 30 -19.49 38.76 8.08
CA PRO A 30 -19.06 37.92 6.97
C PRO A 30 -18.19 36.71 7.37
N HIS A 31 -18.33 35.61 6.63
CA HIS A 31 -17.54 34.39 6.80
C HIS A 31 -16.05 34.58 6.48
N SER A 32 -15.17 34.59 7.50
CA SER A 32 -13.78 34.10 7.40
C SER A 32 -13.11 34.01 8.78
N SER A 33 -12.06 33.19 8.89
CA SER A 33 -11.07 33.12 10.00
C SER A 33 -11.41 32.42 11.33
N LEU A 34 -12.32 31.43 11.37
CA LEU A 34 -12.42 30.48 12.49
C LEU A 34 -12.36 29.02 12.01
N ASN A 35 -11.50 28.22 12.66
CA ASN A 35 -11.36 26.78 12.36
C ASN A 35 -12.70 26.06 12.66
N PRO A 36 -13.28 25.27 11.72
CA PRO A 36 -14.57 24.60 11.90
C PRO A 36 -14.66 23.64 13.09
N GLY A 37 -13.52 23.11 13.58
CA GLY A 37 -13.46 22.32 14.81
C GLY A 37 -13.53 23.18 16.07
N LEU A 38 -12.90 24.36 16.06
CA LEU A 38 -12.91 25.31 17.18
C LEU A 38 -14.31 25.93 17.37
N ALA A 39 -14.96 26.30 16.27
CA ALA A 39 -16.33 26.78 16.27
C ALA A 39 -17.31 25.74 16.84
N ARG A 40 -17.17 24.47 16.43
CA ARG A 40 -17.97 23.35 16.99
C ARG A 40 -17.70 23.10 18.47
N ALA A 41 -16.45 23.20 18.93
CA ALA A 41 -16.11 23.05 20.35
C ALA A 41 -16.70 24.17 21.22
N LEU A 42 -16.65 25.43 20.76
CA LEU A 42 -17.30 26.56 21.42
C LEU A 42 -18.83 26.41 21.46
N PHE A 43 -19.45 25.98 20.36
CA PHE A 43 -20.89 25.73 20.28
C PHE A 43 -21.35 24.61 21.22
N ALA A 44 -20.55 23.53 21.34
CA ALA A 44 -20.82 22.45 22.29
C ALA A 44 -20.70 22.93 23.76
N LEU A 45 -19.69 23.75 24.08
CA LEU A 45 -19.50 24.31 25.44
C LEU A 45 -20.63 25.28 25.84
N LEU A 46 -21.13 26.11 24.92
CA LEU A 46 -22.25 27.01 25.19
C LEU A 46 -23.57 26.25 25.44
N ASN A 47 -23.84 25.19 24.69
CA ASN A 47 -25.01 24.32 24.93
C ASN A 47 -24.91 23.53 26.26
N LEU A 48 -23.70 23.12 26.65
CA LEU A 48 -23.44 22.51 27.97
C LEU A 48 -23.61 23.50 29.14
N ALA A 49 -23.32 24.79 28.93
CA ALA A 49 -23.57 25.82 29.94
C ALA A 49 -25.06 26.16 30.08
N GLY A 50 -25.79 26.28 28.97
CA GLY A 50 -27.23 26.62 28.96
C GLY A 50 -28.14 25.57 29.62
N SER A 51 -27.66 24.33 29.80
CA SER A 51 -28.42 23.23 30.41
C SER A 51 -28.13 23.02 31.91
N ALA A 52 -27.31 23.87 32.55
CA ALA A 52 -26.79 23.67 33.91
C ALA A 52 -27.79 23.87 35.08
N GLY A 53 -29.02 24.31 34.79
CA GLY A 53 -30.06 24.55 35.81
C GLY A 53 -30.49 23.28 36.58
N ALA A 54 -30.54 22.13 35.90
CA ALA A 54 -31.10 20.88 36.43
C ALA A 54 -30.12 19.95 37.17
N TRP A 55 -28.88 20.38 37.44
CA TRP A 55 -27.79 19.48 37.86
C TRP A 55 -27.48 19.61 39.36
N ALA A 56 -27.41 18.48 40.07
CA ALA A 56 -27.04 18.44 41.49
C ALA A 56 -25.66 19.07 41.75
N PRO A 57 -25.43 19.75 42.90
CA PRO A 57 -24.23 20.56 43.15
C PRO A 57 -22.90 19.85 42.88
N ALA A 58 -22.77 18.58 43.28
CA ALA A 58 -21.56 17.78 43.07
C ALA A 58 -21.22 17.56 41.57
N ARG A 59 -22.23 17.45 40.69
CA ARG A 59 -22.00 17.26 39.24
C ARG A 59 -21.50 18.55 38.58
N ARG A 60 -21.95 19.74 39.04
CA ARG A 60 -21.50 21.03 38.50
C ARG A 60 -19.99 21.25 38.69
N ALA A 61 -19.43 20.90 39.86
CA ALA A 61 -17.99 21.02 40.13
C ALA A 61 -17.13 20.13 39.22
N VAL A 62 -17.56 18.88 38.96
CA VAL A 62 -16.84 17.94 38.09
C VAL A 62 -16.80 18.43 36.63
N ILE A 63 -17.92 18.97 36.14
CA ILE A 63 -18.04 19.46 34.75
C ILE A 63 -17.23 20.75 34.56
N ALA A 64 -17.30 21.69 35.49
CA ALA A 64 -16.47 22.90 35.47
C ALA A 64 -14.96 22.57 35.45
N ARG A 65 -14.53 21.57 36.24
CA ARG A 65 -13.14 21.09 36.24
C ARG A 65 -12.74 20.44 34.91
N ARG A 66 -13.62 19.64 34.28
CA ARG A 66 -13.36 19.05 32.96
C ARG A 66 -13.31 20.11 31.85
N ALA A 67 -14.24 21.07 31.84
CA ALA A 67 -14.25 22.18 30.86
C ALA A 67 -12.99 23.05 30.97
N LYS A 68 -12.56 23.41 32.19
CA LYS A 68 -11.31 24.16 32.42
C LYS A 68 -10.07 23.41 31.91
N ASN A 69 -9.98 22.10 32.16
CA ASN A 69 -8.87 21.29 31.67
C ASN A 69 -8.85 21.20 30.14
N LEU A 70 -10.01 21.02 29.50
CA LEU A 70 -10.12 20.95 28.04
C LEU A 70 -9.72 22.29 27.38
N ALA A 71 -10.17 23.42 27.94
CA ALA A 71 -9.79 24.75 27.47
C ALA A 71 -8.28 25.02 27.60
N MET A 72 -7.63 24.61 28.70
CA MET A 72 -6.17 24.74 28.84
C MET A 72 -5.40 23.81 27.90
N SER A 73 -5.92 22.61 27.61
CA SER A 73 -5.30 21.70 26.63
C SER A 73 -5.36 22.27 25.21
N ALA A 74 -6.51 22.85 24.83
CA ALA A 74 -6.64 23.53 23.54
C ALA A 74 -5.73 24.77 23.44
N ALA A 75 -5.61 25.56 24.50
CA ALA A 75 -4.72 26.71 24.53
C ALA A 75 -3.23 26.32 24.37
N ARG A 76 -2.78 25.21 24.97
CA ARG A 76 -1.41 24.69 24.79
C ARG A 76 -1.15 24.25 23.34
N ALA A 77 -2.05 23.48 22.74
CA ALA A 77 -1.89 23.01 21.37
C ALA A 77 -1.77 24.16 20.34
N VAL A 78 -2.49 25.26 20.57
CA VAL A 78 -2.40 26.48 19.74
C VAL A 78 -1.08 27.23 19.95
N LEU A 79 -0.54 27.24 21.18
CA LEU A 79 0.75 27.86 21.50
C LEU A 79 1.94 27.07 20.91
N GLU A 80 1.86 25.74 20.92
CA GLU A 80 2.88 24.85 20.35
C GLU A 80 2.93 24.98 18.82
N GLN A 81 1.78 25.01 18.13
CA GLN A 81 1.74 25.26 16.68
C GLN A 81 2.32 26.62 16.28
N THR A 82 2.06 27.69 17.04
CA THR A 82 2.56 29.04 16.74
C THR A 82 4.05 29.23 17.07
N THR A 83 4.61 28.43 17.98
CA THR A 83 6.04 28.50 18.33
C THR A 83 6.89 27.75 17.29
N THR A 84 6.48 26.55 16.88
CA THR A 84 7.23 25.72 15.90
C THR A 84 7.33 26.39 14.52
N LEU A 85 6.28 27.10 14.08
CA LEU A 85 6.30 27.86 12.81
C LEU A 85 7.26 29.06 12.82
N ARG A 86 7.56 29.66 13.99
CA ARG A 86 8.52 30.77 14.09
C ARG A 86 9.97 30.32 13.99
N THR A 87 10.30 29.11 14.47
CA THR A 87 11.66 28.55 14.38
C THR A 87 12.00 28.15 12.94
N ALA A 88 11.08 27.50 12.22
CA ALA A 88 11.29 27.12 10.81
C ALA A 88 11.47 28.33 9.89
N ALA A 89 10.69 29.40 10.08
CA ALA A 89 10.79 30.63 9.29
C ALA A 89 12.06 31.47 9.55
N SER A 90 12.82 31.16 10.59
CA SER A 90 14.12 31.77 10.91
C SER A 90 15.29 31.02 10.27
N ALA A 91 15.22 29.69 10.19
CA ALA A 91 16.23 28.87 9.51
C ALA A 91 16.28 29.14 8.00
N TYR A 92 15.11 29.20 7.34
CA TYR A 92 15.02 29.40 5.88
C TYR A 92 15.54 30.78 5.41
N ARG A 93 15.51 31.82 6.27
CA ARG A 93 16.04 33.15 5.93
C ARG A 93 17.56 33.27 6.03
N LYS A 94 18.24 32.37 6.75
CA LYS A 94 19.70 32.39 6.89
C LYS A 94 20.45 31.65 5.78
N PHE A 95 19.75 30.86 4.95
CA PHE A 95 20.37 30.08 3.87
C PHE A 95 20.31 30.78 2.49
N ARG A 96 19.81 32.03 2.40
CA ARG A 96 19.55 32.71 1.11
C ARG A 96 20.39 33.97 0.85
N PHE A 97 21.62 34.03 1.37
CA PHE A 97 22.58 35.12 1.10
C PHE A 97 24.03 34.62 0.94
N SER A 98 24.27 33.90 -0.16
CA SER A 98 25.55 33.65 -0.87
C SER A 98 25.15 32.72 -2.03
N ILE A 99 25.39 32.95 -3.33
CA ILE A 99 26.44 33.69 -4.05
C ILE A 99 25.80 34.55 -5.17
N VAL A 100 26.50 35.60 -5.63
CA VAL A 100 26.10 36.49 -6.74
C VAL A 100 27.04 36.34 -7.95
N SER A 101 26.49 36.64 -9.14
CA SER A 101 27.15 37.04 -10.41
C SER A 101 27.39 35.91 -11.44
N GLN A 102 27.25 36.12 -12.76
CA GLN A 102 26.83 37.31 -13.54
C GLN A 102 26.42 36.91 -14.99
N GLN A 103 25.49 37.66 -15.61
CA GLN A 103 25.48 38.18 -17.02
C GLN A 103 25.85 37.24 -18.22
N ASN A 104 25.22 37.28 -19.41
CA ASN A 104 24.27 38.21 -20.05
C ASN A 104 23.26 37.46 -20.93
N LEU A 105 22.16 38.13 -21.32
CA LEU A 105 21.19 37.68 -22.34
C LEU A 105 21.21 38.67 -23.50
N ASP A 106 21.29 38.18 -24.74
CA ASP A 106 20.89 38.92 -25.94
C ASP A 106 20.32 38.00 -27.03
N ILE A 107 19.11 38.34 -27.48
CA ILE A 107 18.51 38.17 -28.82
C ILE A 107 18.57 36.78 -29.50
N LEU A 108 17.39 36.17 -29.70
CA LEU A 108 17.15 35.03 -30.61
C LEU A 108 16.52 35.49 -31.95
N PRO A 109 16.96 34.94 -33.09
CA PRO A 109 16.11 34.62 -34.24
C PRO A 109 15.74 33.11 -34.24
N ALA A 110 14.73 32.75 -35.05
CA ALA A 110 14.06 31.44 -35.03
C ALA A 110 14.70 30.38 -35.98
N PRO A 111 14.10 29.19 -36.18
CA PRO A 111 14.70 27.91 -35.78
C PRO A 111 15.34 27.12 -36.94
N VAL A 112 16.43 26.40 -36.66
CA VAL A 112 17.03 25.43 -37.60
C VAL A 112 17.43 24.14 -36.87
N SER A 113 17.13 23.03 -37.53
CA SER A 113 17.37 21.60 -37.21
C SER A 113 18.46 21.21 -36.21
N GLY A 114 18.12 20.23 -35.36
CA GLY A 114 19.04 19.18 -34.93
C GLY A 114 19.88 19.47 -33.67
N THR A 115 19.37 19.06 -32.52
CA THR A 115 20.18 18.86 -31.29
C THR A 115 19.68 17.63 -30.53
N PRO A 116 20.56 16.91 -29.78
CA PRO A 116 20.16 15.73 -29.01
C PRO A 116 19.24 16.10 -27.83
N PRO A 117 18.52 15.12 -27.23
CA PRO A 117 17.69 15.38 -26.06
C PRO A 117 18.52 15.90 -24.87
N ASN A 118 18.01 16.96 -24.24
CA ASN A 118 18.59 17.63 -23.08
C ASN A 118 18.64 16.67 -21.86
N PRO A 119 19.79 16.45 -21.21
CA PRO A 119 19.86 15.59 -20.02
C PRO A 119 19.21 16.26 -18.80
N ALA A 120 18.34 15.50 -18.12
CA ALA A 120 17.81 15.76 -16.78
C ALA A 120 16.80 16.92 -16.59
N ALA A 121 15.77 17.00 -17.44
CA ALA A 121 14.46 17.42 -16.93
C ALA A 121 13.90 16.30 -16.05
N MET A 122 13.75 16.52 -14.74
CA MET A 122 13.15 15.53 -13.84
C MET A 122 11.65 15.37 -14.15
N THR A 123 11.27 14.24 -14.73
CA THR A 123 9.85 13.93 -15.00
C THR A 123 9.14 13.66 -13.67
N ILE A 124 8.19 14.52 -13.31
CA ILE A 124 7.33 14.32 -12.13
C ILE A 124 5.97 13.85 -12.63
N ILE A 125 5.53 12.68 -12.17
CA ILE A 125 4.19 12.15 -12.43
C ILE A 125 3.30 12.29 -11.19
N ARG A 126 1.98 12.31 -11.41
CA ARG A 126 0.99 12.29 -10.34
C ARG A 126 0.32 10.92 -10.27
N LEU A 127 0.42 10.31 -9.11
CA LEU A 127 -0.16 9.01 -8.81
C LEU A 127 -1.68 9.13 -8.63
N PRO A 128 -2.49 8.21 -9.16
CA PRO A 128 -3.91 8.15 -8.82
C PRO A 128 -4.11 7.86 -7.32
N ASP A 129 -5.20 8.34 -6.76
CA ASP A 129 -5.65 8.00 -5.40
C ASP A 129 -6.69 6.87 -5.51
N THR A 130 -6.21 5.71 -5.95
CA THR A 130 -6.98 4.50 -6.29
C THR A 130 -7.88 4.05 -5.15
N MET A 131 -7.36 4.09 -3.92
CA MET A 131 -8.11 3.70 -2.71
C MET A 131 -8.98 4.81 -2.09
N ALA A 132 -9.23 5.93 -2.78
CA ALA A 132 -10.10 7.01 -2.28
C ALA A 132 -11.56 6.58 -2.07
N ARG A 133 -12.04 5.64 -2.90
CA ARG A 133 -13.42 5.12 -2.87
C ARG A 133 -13.55 3.77 -2.15
N TRP A 134 -12.43 3.13 -1.77
CA TRP A 134 -12.45 1.80 -1.15
C TRP A 134 -12.81 1.90 0.34
N PRO A 135 -13.93 1.29 0.80
CA PRO A 135 -14.48 1.56 2.13
C PRO A 135 -13.75 0.85 3.27
N PHE A 136 -12.85 -0.09 2.97
CA PHE A 136 -12.14 -0.86 3.98
C PHE A 136 -10.95 -0.05 4.54
N PRO A 137 -10.88 0.17 5.86
CA PRO A 137 -9.80 0.92 6.50
C PRO A 137 -8.55 0.06 6.67
N ARG A 138 -7.38 0.71 6.88
CA ARG A 138 -6.16 0.01 7.27
C ARG A 138 -6.36 -0.72 8.61
N ARG A 139 -6.20 -2.04 8.61
CA ARG A 139 -6.19 -2.92 9.79
C ARG A 139 -4.83 -3.62 9.85
N VAL A 140 -4.37 -4.05 11.03
CA VAL A 140 -3.08 -4.76 11.21
C VAL A 140 -3.30 -5.87 12.22
N ASN A 141 -2.75 -7.06 11.95
CA ASN A 141 -2.78 -8.19 12.87
C ASN A 141 -2.06 -7.82 14.19
N PRO A 142 -2.68 -8.04 15.37
CA PRO A 142 -2.07 -7.64 16.65
C PRO A 142 -0.76 -8.37 16.98
N PHE A 143 -0.49 -9.51 16.35
CA PHE A 143 0.73 -10.31 16.56
C PHE A 143 1.91 -9.90 15.65
N TYR A 144 1.73 -8.87 14.79
CA TYR A 144 2.75 -8.41 13.83
C TYR A 144 4.17 -8.28 14.40
N PRO A 145 4.42 -7.55 15.52
CA PRO A 145 5.80 -7.31 15.97
C PRO A 145 6.62 -8.56 16.27
N ASP A 146 5.98 -9.59 16.84
CA ASP A 146 6.67 -10.83 17.25
C ASP A 146 6.73 -11.85 16.10
N VAL A 147 5.60 -12.02 15.39
CA VAL A 147 5.43 -13.11 14.41
C VAL A 147 6.06 -12.76 13.06
N ALA A 148 6.11 -11.48 12.68
CA ALA A 148 6.82 -11.04 11.49
C ALA A 148 8.33 -11.31 11.61
N GLU A 149 8.92 -11.04 12.77
CA GLU A 149 10.35 -11.30 13.03
C GLU A 149 10.64 -12.81 13.15
N GLU A 150 9.74 -13.61 13.74
CA GLU A 150 9.85 -15.08 13.69
C GLU A 150 9.88 -15.60 12.23
N SER A 151 9.08 -15.00 11.35
CA SER A 151 9.05 -15.31 9.91
C SER A 151 10.29 -14.86 9.16
N ALA A 152 10.76 -13.63 9.43
CA ALA A 152 11.98 -13.10 8.83
C ALA A 152 13.21 -13.88 9.28
N SER A 153 13.28 -14.29 10.56
CA SER A 153 14.34 -15.15 11.08
C SER A 153 14.31 -16.56 10.48
N TRP A 154 13.12 -17.12 10.25
CA TRP A 154 12.97 -18.38 9.51
C TRP A 154 13.52 -18.26 8.09
N LEU A 155 13.12 -17.23 7.34
CA LEU A 155 13.62 -17.01 5.99
C LEU A 155 15.15 -16.79 5.96
N ARG A 156 15.69 -15.98 6.90
CA ARG A 156 17.14 -15.75 7.02
C ARG A 156 17.92 -17.03 7.27
N SER A 157 17.35 -18.04 7.94
CA SER A 157 18.03 -19.31 8.23
C SER A 157 18.43 -20.10 6.98
N PHE A 158 17.76 -19.86 5.85
CA PHE A 158 18.07 -20.47 4.56
C PHE A 158 19.33 -19.90 3.89
N ASN A 159 19.79 -18.71 4.30
CA ASN A 159 20.90 -17.99 3.66
C ASN A 159 20.73 -17.80 2.13
N ALA A 160 19.47 -17.70 1.67
CA ALA A 160 19.12 -17.63 0.25
C ALA A 160 19.62 -16.37 -0.48
N PHE A 161 20.03 -15.34 0.26
CA PHE A 161 20.40 -14.03 -0.28
C PHE A 161 21.82 -13.64 0.13
N THR A 162 22.51 -12.89 -0.74
CA THR A 162 23.74 -12.19 -0.35
C THR A 162 23.45 -11.21 0.80
N PRO A 163 24.43 -10.82 1.63
CA PRO A 163 24.20 -9.89 2.74
C PRO A 163 23.60 -8.54 2.31
N ALA A 164 23.85 -8.09 1.07
CA ALA A 164 23.25 -6.87 0.52
C ALA A 164 21.79 -7.08 0.10
N ALA A 165 21.49 -8.19 -0.58
CA ALA A 165 20.13 -8.58 -0.95
C ALA A 165 19.26 -8.85 0.29
N GLN A 166 19.76 -9.59 1.28
CA GLN A 166 19.03 -9.85 2.54
C GLN A 166 18.64 -8.55 3.26
N ARG A 167 19.57 -7.58 3.39
CA ARG A 167 19.25 -6.27 3.99
C ARG A 167 18.18 -5.49 3.21
N ALA A 168 18.05 -5.73 1.90
CA ALA A 168 16.99 -5.10 1.11
C ALA A 168 15.67 -5.86 1.22
N PHE A 169 15.70 -7.19 1.27
CA PHE A 169 14.56 -8.04 1.57
C PHE A 169 13.95 -7.69 2.94
N ASP A 170 14.78 -7.59 3.98
CA ASP A 170 14.36 -7.21 5.33
C ASP A 170 13.64 -5.84 5.35
N ARG A 171 14.08 -4.87 4.52
CA ARG A 171 13.43 -3.55 4.36
C ARG A 171 12.07 -3.61 3.66
N CYS A 172 11.77 -4.70 2.96
CA CYS A 172 10.46 -4.87 2.33
C CYS A 172 9.36 -5.15 3.37
N ASP A 173 9.71 -5.56 4.59
CA ASP A 173 8.77 -5.86 5.68
C ASP A 173 7.57 -6.71 5.20
N ILE A 174 7.90 -7.92 4.73
CA ILE A 174 6.92 -8.86 4.18
C ILE A 174 5.92 -9.31 5.26
N GLY A 175 6.33 -9.31 6.53
CA GLY A 175 5.45 -9.58 7.67
C GLY A 175 4.38 -8.50 7.85
N LEU A 176 4.65 -7.23 7.52
CA LEU A 176 3.66 -6.17 7.49
C LEU A 176 2.62 -6.37 6.39
N LEU A 177 2.99 -6.86 5.19
CA LEU A 177 2.02 -7.21 4.15
C LEU A 177 1.02 -8.26 4.67
N ALA A 178 1.54 -9.35 5.24
CA ALA A 178 0.70 -10.36 5.87
C ALA A 178 -0.14 -9.76 7.01
N ALA A 179 0.41 -8.86 7.84
CA ALA A 179 -0.32 -8.27 8.96
C ALA A 179 -1.48 -7.39 8.49
N LEU A 180 -1.27 -6.64 7.41
CA LEU A 180 -2.26 -5.78 6.78
C LEU A 180 -3.35 -6.63 6.10
N ALA A 181 -2.97 -7.69 5.38
CA ALA A 181 -3.87 -8.56 4.63
C ALA A 181 -4.74 -9.46 5.53
N TYR A 182 -4.19 -9.90 6.66
CA TYR A 182 -4.78 -10.90 7.53
C TYR A 182 -4.96 -10.42 8.99
N PRO A 183 -5.67 -9.31 9.23
CA PRO A 183 -5.71 -8.63 10.53
C PRO A 183 -6.45 -9.42 11.64
N THR A 184 -7.23 -10.42 11.26
CA THR A 184 -8.14 -11.23 12.09
C THR A 184 -7.68 -12.67 12.31
N LEU A 185 -6.60 -13.11 11.66
CA LEU A 185 -6.04 -14.45 11.85
C LEU A 185 -5.46 -14.63 13.26
N SER A 186 -5.57 -15.85 13.78
CA SER A 186 -4.86 -16.29 14.99
C SER A 186 -3.34 -16.18 14.82
N LYS A 187 -2.59 -16.29 15.92
CA LYS A 187 -1.13 -16.19 15.89
C LYS A 187 -0.51 -17.26 14.96
N GLU A 188 -1.04 -18.47 15.02
CA GLU A 188 -0.60 -19.63 14.26
C GLU A 188 -0.93 -19.51 12.77
N GLU A 189 -2.16 -19.11 12.44
CA GLU A 189 -2.59 -18.85 11.05
C GLU A 189 -1.78 -17.70 10.44
N TYR A 190 -1.61 -16.59 11.17
CA TYR A 190 -0.83 -15.43 10.74
C TYR A 190 0.67 -15.77 10.57
N ARG A 191 1.24 -16.64 11.41
CA ARG A 191 2.61 -17.14 11.25
C ARG A 191 2.81 -17.84 9.90
N THR A 192 1.86 -18.70 9.51
CA THR A 192 1.87 -19.36 8.20
C THR A 192 1.65 -18.39 7.04
N SER A 193 0.78 -17.38 7.21
CA SER A 193 0.62 -16.31 6.22
C SER A 193 1.92 -15.50 6.03
N CYS A 194 2.71 -15.28 7.07
CA CYS A 194 4.03 -14.65 6.94
C CYS A 194 5.03 -15.55 6.22
N ASP A 195 5.03 -16.87 6.50
CA ASP A 195 5.87 -17.83 5.78
C ASP A 195 5.52 -17.84 4.28
N LEU A 196 4.23 -17.82 3.94
CA LEU A 196 3.76 -17.74 2.55
C LEU A 196 4.17 -16.45 1.84
N MET A 197 3.96 -15.29 2.47
CA MET A 197 4.38 -14.02 1.85
C MET A 197 5.89 -13.98 1.65
N ASN A 198 6.68 -14.46 2.62
CA ASN A 198 8.13 -14.61 2.48
C ASN A 198 8.50 -15.56 1.34
N LEU A 199 7.79 -16.68 1.20
CA LEU A 199 8.00 -17.66 0.14
C LEU A 199 7.68 -17.08 -1.24
N PHE A 200 6.61 -16.28 -1.39
CA PHE A 200 6.31 -15.59 -2.65
C PHE A 200 7.45 -14.70 -3.10
N PHE A 201 7.94 -13.80 -2.24
CA PHE A 201 9.05 -12.93 -2.61
C PHE A 201 10.38 -13.67 -2.75
N LEU A 202 10.61 -14.75 -1.99
CA LEU A 202 11.76 -15.64 -2.23
C LEU A 202 11.69 -16.27 -3.63
N PHE A 203 10.52 -16.72 -4.06
CA PHE A 203 10.29 -17.30 -5.38
C PHE A 203 10.52 -16.25 -6.47
N ASP A 204 9.79 -15.14 -6.43
CA ASP A 204 9.81 -14.03 -7.40
C ASP A 204 11.24 -13.45 -7.55
N ASP A 205 11.88 -13.07 -6.44
CA ASP A 205 13.25 -12.49 -6.41
C ASP A 205 14.31 -13.44 -7.01
N HIS A 206 14.08 -14.76 -7.03
CA HIS A 206 14.98 -15.74 -7.66
C HIS A 206 14.61 -16.02 -9.12
N THR A 207 13.32 -16.23 -9.42
CA THR A 207 12.89 -16.59 -10.78
C THR A 207 12.98 -15.45 -11.77
N ASP A 208 12.97 -14.18 -11.32
CA ASP A 208 13.24 -13.01 -12.17
C ASP A 208 14.69 -12.96 -12.71
N LEU A 209 15.57 -13.81 -12.19
CA LEU A 209 16.94 -14.01 -12.68
C LEU A 209 17.12 -15.25 -13.56
N MET A 210 16.08 -16.09 -13.69
CA MET A 210 16.14 -17.39 -14.34
C MET A 210 15.54 -17.35 -15.76
N ASP A 211 16.08 -18.21 -16.63
CA ASP A 211 15.47 -18.57 -17.92
C ASP A 211 14.27 -19.52 -17.71
N GLU A 212 13.54 -19.86 -18.78
CA GLU A 212 12.40 -20.79 -18.74
C GLU A 212 12.77 -22.15 -18.12
N LEU A 213 13.98 -22.65 -18.35
CA LEU A 213 14.41 -23.98 -17.90
C LEU A 213 14.67 -24.00 -16.38
N ASP A 214 15.47 -23.06 -15.88
CA ASP A 214 15.77 -22.96 -14.45
C ASP A 214 14.50 -22.61 -13.64
N ALA A 215 13.65 -21.71 -14.16
CA ALA A 215 12.37 -21.40 -13.55
C ALA A 215 11.45 -22.64 -13.49
N SER A 216 11.45 -23.47 -14.54
CA SER A 216 10.68 -24.72 -14.60
C SER A 216 11.18 -25.76 -13.59
N ILE A 217 12.50 -25.89 -13.40
CA ILE A 217 13.10 -26.75 -12.38
C ILE A 217 12.69 -26.29 -10.97
N VAL A 218 12.74 -24.98 -10.68
CA VAL A 218 12.34 -24.41 -9.38
C VAL A 218 10.83 -24.55 -9.13
N ALA A 219 10.00 -24.33 -10.15
CA ALA A 219 8.56 -24.58 -10.07
C ALA A 219 8.25 -26.06 -9.77
N GLY A 220 8.94 -26.99 -10.44
CA GLY A 220 8.83 -28.43 -10.20
C GLY A 220 9.25 -28.83 -8.78
N ALA A 221 10.37 -28.31 -8.30
CA ALA A 221 10.84 -28.54 -6.92
C ALA A 221 9.84 -28.03 -5.87
N SER A 222 9.29 -26.83 -6.07
CA SER A 222 8.26 -26.24 -5.22
C SER A 222 6.98 -27.09 -5.20
N MET A 223 6.53 -27.58 -6.36
CA MET A 223 5.36 -28.46 -6.45
C MET A 223 5.60 -29.82 -5.79
N ASP A 224 6.75 -30.48 -6.01
CA ASP A 224 7.07 -31.75 -5.35
C ASP A 224 7.20 -31.60 -3.82
N ALA A 225 7.71 -30.46 -3.35
CA ALA A 225 7.75 -30.11 -1.93
C ALA A 225 6.36 -29.90 -1.30
N LEU A 226 5.43 -29.31 -2.06
CA LEU A 226 4.06 -29.04 -1.64
C LEU A 226 3.21 -30.33 -1.67
N MET A 227 3.36 -31.17 -2.68
CA MET A 227 2.67 -32.47 -2.74
C MET A 227 3.21 -33.46 -1.71
N HIS A 228 4.49 -33.34 -1.30
CA HIS A 228 5.16 -34.25 -0.38
C HIS A 228 5.89 -33.51 0.77
N PRO A 229 5.17 -32.83 1.68
CA PRO A 229 5.77 -32.00 2.74
C PRO A 229 6.60 -32.81 3.76
N ASP A 230 6.36 -34.10 3.87
CA ASP A 230 7.09 -35.03 4.77
C ASP A 230 8.37 -35.62 4.12
N LYS A 231 8.58 -35.41 2.81
CA LYS A 231 9.74 -35.90 2.05
C LYS A 231 10.88 -34.88 2.16
N ALA A 232 12.01 -35.28 2.73
CA ALA A 232 13.22 -34.46 2.74
C ALA A 232 13.64 -34.08 1.30
N ARG A 233 14.09 -32.83 1.10
CA ARG A 233 14.51 -32.34 -0.21
C ARG A 233 15.87 -32.95 -0.62
N PRO A 234 16.12 -33.15 -1.93
CA PRO A 234 17.43 -33.61 -2.42
C PRO A 234 18.57 -32.65 -2.05
N GLU A 235 19.76 -33.20 -1.81
CA GLU A 235 20.97 -32.39 -1.66
C GLU A 235 21.29 -31.65 -2.98
N GLY A 236 21.57 -30.35 -2.89
CA GLY A 236 21.82 -29.49 -4.05
C GLY A 236 20.57 -28.98 -4.77
N GLU A 237 19.35 -29.28 -4.31
CA GLU A 237 18.13 -28.64 -4.82
C GLU A 237 18.06 -27.14 -4.46
N SER A 238 17.32 -26.36 -5.24
CA SER A 238 16.98 -24.98 -4.92
C SER A 238 16.36 -24.85 -3.52
N VAL A 239 16.82 -23.85 -2.78
CA VAL A 239 16.36 -23.53 -1.41
C VAL A 239 14.85 -23.26 -1.31
N ILE A 240 14.24 -22.87 -2.43
CA ILE A 240 12.78 -22.71 -2.58
C ILE A 240 12.05 -24.02 -2.29
N GLY A 241 12.60 -25.18 -2.70
CA GLY A 241 11.99 -26.48 -2.43
C GLY A 241 11.85 -26.75 -0.92
N GLU A 242 12.91 -26.49 -0.14
CA GLU A 242 12.87 -26.68 1.32
C GLU A 242 12.04 -25.59 2.02
N ALA A 243 12.08 -24.34 1.55
CA ALA A 243 11.22 -23.27 2.06
C ALA A 243 9.73 -23.59 1.85
N THR A 244 9.32 -24.01 0.65
CA THR A 244 7.95 -24.49 0.36
C THR A 244 7.59 -25.67 1.25
N ARG A 245 8.49 -26.66 1.40
CA ARG A 245 8.25 -27.84 2.24
C ARG A 245 7.97 -27.48 3.69
N GLN A 246 8.78 -26.60 4.28
CA GLN A 246 8.61 -26.18 5.69
C GLN A 246 7.35 -25.33 5.89
N PHE A 247 7.09 -24.36 5.00
CA PHE A 247 5.85 -23.59 4.98
C PHE A 247 4.63 -24.53 4.93
N TRP A 248 4.61 -25.47 3.98
CA TRP A 248 3.44 -26.31 3.76
C TRP A 248 3.25 -27.36 4.85
N SER A 249 4.34 -27.90 5.40
CA SER A 249 4.31 -28.76 6.60
C SER A 249 3.75 -28.02 7.83
N ARG A 250 3.94 -26.69 7.95
CA ARG A 250 3.26 -25.87 8.97
C ARG A 250 1.77 -25.72 8.66
N ALA A 251 1.44 -25.31 7.43
CA ALA A 251 0.07 -25.05 6.97
C ALA A 251 -0.85 -26.28 7.11
N CYS A 252 -0.36 -27.46 6.72
CA CYS A 252 -1.13 -28.71 6.71
C CYS A 252 -1.59 -29.19 8.09
N LYS A 253 -1.03 -28.66 9.19
CA LYS A 253 -1.39 -29.08 10.57
C LYS A 253 -2.82 -28.72 10.97
N TYR A 254 -3.41 -27.75 10.29
CA TYR A 254 -4.76 -27.26 10.56
C TYR A 254 -5.58 -27.03 9.28
N ALA A 255 -5.03 -27.39 8.11
CA ALA A 255 -5.71 -27.20 6.84
C ALA A 255 -6.86 -28.19 6.66
N ASP A 256 -8.05 -27.66 6.34
CA ASP A 256 -9.17 -28.44 5.82
C ASP A 256 -8.77 -29.14 4.51
N PRO A 257 -9.15 -30.41 4.27
CA PRO A 257 -8.77 -31.13 3.06
C PRO A 257 -9.19 -30.46 1.74
N THR A 258 -10.31 -29.71 1.72
CA THR A 258 -10.79 -29.00 0.53
C THR A 258 -10.05 -27.68 0.35
N ALA A 259 -9.84 -26.91 1.42
CA ALA A 259 -8.99 -25.72 1.38
C ALA A 259 -7.54 -26.06 0.96
N ARG A 260 -7.02 -27.21 1.41
CA ARG A 260 -5.72 -27.76 1.02
C ARG A 260 -5.64 -28.03 -0.50
N ARG A 261 -6.61 -28.76 -1.07
CA ARG A 261 -6.67 -29.03 -2.52
C ARG A 261 -6.78 -27.74 -3.34
N HIS A 262 -7.58 -26.78 -2.87
CA HIS A 262 -7.72 -25.50 -3.56
C HIS A 262 -6.40 -24.72 -3.57
N PHE A 263 -5.66 -24.69 -2.44
CA PHE A 263 -4.33 -24.08 -2.39
C PHE A 263 -3.32 -24.80 -3.30
N GLU A 264 -3.29 -26.14 -3.28
CA GLU A 264 -2.47 -26.98 -4.18
C GLU A 264 -2.71 -26.61 -5.66
N GLU A 265 -3.97 -26.42 -6.05
CA GLU A 265 -4.35 -26.00 -7.40
C GLU A 265 -3.84 -24.59 -7.74
N VAL A 266 -4.21 -23.57 -6.96
CA VAL A 266 -3.85 -22.18 -7.30
C VAL A 266 -2.34 -21.91 -7.18
N TRP A 267 -1.62 -22.63 -6.32
CA TRP A 267 -0.16 -22.57 -6.27
C TRP A 267 0.46 -23.12 -7.56
N SER A 268 -0.06 -24.22 -8.10
CA SER A 268 0.39 -24.76 -9.39
C SER A 268 0.17 -23.78 -10.56
N GLN A 269 -0.95 -23.05 -10.54
CA GLN A 269 -1.27 -22.02 -11.53
C GLN A 269 -0.29 -20.83 -11.45
N PHE A 270 0.10 -20.43 -10.23
CA PHE A 270 1.11 -19.40 -9.94
C PHE A 270 2.50 -19.82 -10.42
N THR A 271 3.00 -20.99 -10.00
CA THR A 271 4.35 -21.44 -10.40
C THR A 271 4.45 -21.64 -11.90
N ALA A 272 3.43 -22.21 -12.55
CA ALA A 272 3.39 -22.33 -14.00
C ALA A 272 3.27 -20.97 -14.73
N GLY A 273 2.65 -19.96 -14.10
CA GLY A 273 2.62 -18.60 -14.64
C GLY A 273 4.00 -17.95 -14.63
N THR A 274 4.78 -18.19 -13.57
CA THR A 274 6.13 -17.65 -13.44
C THR A 274 7.09 -18.26 -14.48
N VAL A 275 6.93 -19.55 -14.81
CA VAL A 275 7.67 -20.20 -15.92
C VAL A 275 7.29 -19.59 -17.27
N GLU A 276 6.00 -19.38 -17.54
CA GLU A 276 5.53 -18.71 -18.76
C GLU A 276 6.10 -17.28 -18.88
N GLN A 277 6.25 -16.58 -17.76
CA GLN A 277 6.84 -15.24 -17.74
C GLN A 277 8.37 -15.23 -17.91
N ALA A 278 9.07 -16.26 -17.41
CA ALA A 278 10.50 -16.43 -17.67
C ALA A 278 10.76 -16.59 -19.18
N ARG A 279 9.95 -17.40 -19.87
CA ARG A 279 10.00 -17.50 -21.35
C ARG A 279 9.75 -16.16 -22.05
N ASP A 280 8.77 -15.37 -21.60
CA ASP A 280 8.52 -14.05 -22.20
C ASP A 280 9.74 -13.12 -22.07
N ARG A 281 10.51 -13.21 -20.96
CA ARG A 281 11.79 -12.51 -20.81
C ARG A 281 12.85 -13.04 -21.77
N ASP A 282 13.01 -14.35 -21.92
CA ASP A 282 13.99 -14.96 -22.84
C ASP A 282 13.70 -14.59 -24.30
N GLU A 283 12.43 -14.58 -24.69
CA GLU A 283 11.96 -14.19 -26.03
C GLU A 283 11.91 -12.65 -26.23
N GLN A 284 12.14 -11.85 -25.18
CA GLN A 284 11.92 -10.39 -25.16
C GLN A 284 10.52 -9.99 -25.65
N ARG A 285 9.51 -10.82 -25.34
CA ARG A 285 8.13 -10.68 -25.79
C ARG A 285 7.40 -9.59 -25.01
N VAL A 286 6.98 -8.52 -25.69
CA VAL A 286 5.99 -7.58 -25.15
C VAL A 286 4.58 -8.12 -25.42
N ARG A 287 3.80 -8.34 -24.35
CA ARG A 287 2.40 -8.77 -24.44
C ARG A 287 1.45 -7.61 -24.73
N THR A 288 0.29 -7.92 -25.30
CA THR A 288 -0.86 -7.00 -25.29
C THR A 288 -1.41 -6.81 -23.86
N ILE A 289 -2.20 -5.77 -23.63
CA ILE A 289 -2.88 -5.53 -22.34
C ILE A 289 -3.67 -6.76 -21.90
N GLN A 290 -4.43 -7.39 -22.82
CA GLN A 290 -5.26 -8.55 -22.48
C GLN A 290 -4.42 -9.79 -22.16
N GLU A 291 -3.37 -10.07 -22.93
CA GLU A 291 -2.46 -11.20 -22.66
C GLU A 291 -1.69 -11.01 -21.36
N HIS A 292 -1.27 -9.76 -21.07
CA HIS A 292 -0.63 -9.39 -19.82
C HIS A 292 -1.54 -9.61 -18.63
N MET A 293 -2.75 -9.02 -18.62
CA MET A 293 -3.70 -9.21 -17.51
C MET A 293 -4.01 -10.70 -17.26
N THR A 294 -4.11 -11.50 -18.33
CA THR A 294 -4.35 -12.95 -18.23
C THR A 294 -3.20 -13.70 -17.58
N LEU A 295 -1.95 -13.41 -17.97
CA LEU A 295 -0.76 -13.99 -17.32
C LEU A 295 -0.61 -13.47 -15.88
N ARG A 296 -0.81 -12.17 -15.69
CA ARG A 296 -0.58 -11.46 -14.45
C ARG A 296 -1.53 -11.88 -13.34
N GLN A 297 -2.76 -12.30 -13.67
CA GLN A 297 -3.68 -12.93 -12.73
C GLN A 297 -3.07 -14.17 -12.06
N ARG A 298 -2.22 -14.92 -12.78
CA ARG A 298 -1.48 -16.08 -12.25
C ARG A 298 -0.21 -15.65 -11.51
N THR A 299 0.57 -14.71 -12.03
CA THR A 299 1.87 -14.34 -11.43
C THR A 299 1.80 -13.35 -10.27
N ILE A 300 0.67 -12.71 -10.00
CA ILE A 300 0.52 -11.80 -8.85
C ILE A 300 0.39 -12.51 -7.48
N GLY A 301 0.25 -13.84 -7.47
CA GLY A 301 0.21 -14.63 -6.22
C GLY A 301 -1.04 -14.43 -5.35
N ILE A 302 -2.03 -13.65 -5.80
CA ILE A 302 -3.18 -13.29 -4.97
C ILE A 302 -4.16 -14.44 -4.73
N GLU A 303 -4.38 -15.33 -5.71
CA GLU A 303 -5.28 -16.48 -5.54
C GLU A 303 -4.79 -17.48 -4.47
N PRO A 304 -3.50 -17.91 -4.42
CA PRO A 304 -2.99 -18.65 -3.27
C PRO A 304 -3.00 -17.85 -1.97
N ALA A 305 -2.83 -16.53 -2.01
CA ALA A 305 -2.95 -15.69 -0.82
C ALA A 305 -4.39 -15.63 -0.26
N PHE A 306 -5.40 -15.67 -1.12
CA PHE A 306 -6.80 -15.84 -0.75
C PHE A 306 -7.08 -17.23 -0.18
N ALA A 307 -6.57 -18.29 -0.83
CA ALA A 307 -6.70 -19.66 -0.35
C ALA A 307 -6.03 -19.86 1.03
N ALA A 308 -4.90 -19.21 1.29
CA ALA A 308 -4.18 -19.28 2.56
C ALA A 308 -4.98 -18.79 3.77
N ALA A 309 -5.79 -17.74 3.62
CA ALA A 309 -6.71 -17.29 4.68
C ALA A 309 -7.73 -18.39 5.07
N MET A 310 -8.10 -19.22 4.10
CA MET A 310 -9.18 -20.20 4.21
C MET A 310 -8.70 -21.58 4.63
N LEU A 311 -7.38 -21.81 4.79
CA LEU A 311 -6.83 -23.13 5.15
C LEU A 311 -7.54 -23.73 6.37
N ALA A 312 -7.74 -22.98 7.45
CA ALA A 312 -8.38 -23.48 8.68
C ALA A 312 -9.92 -23.49 8.65
N LYS A 313 -10.57 -23.27 7.50
CA LYS A 313 -12.00 -22.98 7.39
C LYS A 313 -12.68 -23.94 6.42
N GLU A 314 -13.65 -24.70 6.91
CA GLU A 314 -14.51 -25.53 6.07
C GLU A 314 -15.51 -24.65 5.30
N LEU A 315 -15.31 -24.51 3.99
CA LEU A 315 -16.23 -23.84 3.07
C LEU A 315 -16.43 -24.74 1.83
N PRO A 316 -17.67 -25.17 1.54
CA PRO A 316 -17.97 -26.00 0.38
C PRO A 316 -17.52 -25.36 -0.94
N GLU A 317 -17.09 -26.21 -1.88
CA GLU A 317 -16.59 -25.81 -3.18
C GLU A 317 -17.64 -25.03 -3.99
N GLU A 318 -18.91 -25.37 -3.83
CA GLU A 318 -20.05 -24.68 -4.46
C GLU A 318 -20.22 -23.24 -3.97
N LEU A 319 -19.79 -22.94 -2.74
CA LEU A 319 -19.78 -21.58 -2.20
C LEU A 319 -18.50 -20.83 -2.62
N VAL A 320 -17.34 -21.48 -2.61
CA VAL A 320 -16.07 -20.91 -3.13
C VAL A 320 -16.20 -20.52 -4.61
N ASN A 321 -16.87 -21.36 -5.40
CA ASN A 321 -17.09 -21.18 -6.83
C ASN A 321 -18.46 -20.54 -7.15
N HIS A 322 -19.17 -19.99 -6.15
CA HIS A 322 -20.45 -19.34 -6.39
C HIS A 322 -20.27 -18.13 -7.33
N PRO A 323 -21.10 -17.96 -8.39
CA PRO A 323 -20.83 -16.97 -9.44
C PRO A 323 -20.68 -15.51 -8.98
N LEU A 324 -21.35 -15.12 -7.89
CA LEU A 324 -21.16 -13.77 -7.30
C LEU A 324 -19.80 -13.61 -6.63
N LEU A 325 -19.31 -14.66 -5.97
CA LEU A 325 -18.05 -14.65 -5.24
C LEU A 325 -16.87 -14.70 -6.21
N VAL A 326 -16.95 -15.53 -7.25
CA VAL A 326 -15.97 -15.58 -8.34
C VAL A 326 -15.84 -14.21 -9.03
N LYS A 327 -16.96 -13.55 -9.35
CA LYS A 327 -16.94 -12.19 -9.93
C LYS A 327 -16.34 -11.16 -8.98
N LEU A 328 -16.68 -11.21 -7.70
CA LEU A 328 -16.13 -10.28 -6.71
C LEU A 328 -14.62 -10.51 -6.54
N ARG A 329 -14.17 -11.77 -6.46
CA ARG A 329 -12.76 -12.15 -6.38
C ARG A 329 -11.98 -11.66 -7.59
N ALA A 330 -12.50 -11.86 -8.81
CA ALA A 330 -11.90 -11.35 -10.04
C ALA A 330 -11.72 -9.82 -10.03
N SER A 331 -12.77 -9.04 -9.69
CA SER A 331 -12.63 -7.58 -9.60
C SER A 331 -11.67 -7.13 -8.49
N ILE A 332 -11.59 -7.84 -7.36
CA ILE A 332 -10.61 -7.56 -6.29
C ILE A 332 -9.19 -7.87 -6.76
N THR A 333 -8.99 -8.98 -7.47
CA THR A 333 -7.70 -9.33 -8.11
C THR A 333 -7.26 -8.24 -9.08
N GLU A 334 -8.13 -7.79 -10.00
CA GLU A 334 -7.80 -6.73 -10.95
C GLU A 334 -7.53 -5.37 -10.27
N ILE A 335 -8.27 -5.01 -9.21
CA ILE A 335 -7.96 -3.84 -8.36
C ILE A 335 -6.50 -3.90 -7.88
N ILE A 336 -6.07 -5.04 -7.33
CA ILE A 336 -4.73 -5.25 -6.78
C ILE A 336 -3.66 -5.26 -7.87
N MET A 337 -3.95 -5.80 -9.06
CA MET A 337 -3.06 -5.76 -10.22
C MET A 337 -2.76 -4.32 -10.64
N TYR A 338 -3.78 -3.45 -10.67
CA TYR A 338 -3.62 -2.03 -11.02
C TYR A 338 -3.02 -1.17 -9.89
N ASP A 339 -3.15 -1.52 -8.61
CA ASP A 339 -3.06 -0.57 -7.47
C ASP A 339 -1.66 -0.08 -7.07
N ASN A 340 -0.65 -0.87 -7.36
CA ASN A 340 0.66 -0.72 -6.75
C ASN A 340 1.34 0.55 -7.30
N VAL A 341 2.06 1.45 -6.58
CA VAL A 341 3.00 2.41 -7.26
C VAL A 341 4.39 2.54 -6.59
N GLY A 342 5.48 2.89 -7.32
CA GLY A 342 6.87 2.67 -6.82
C GLY A 342 8.08 2.76 -7.79
N HIS A 343 9.30 2.77 -7.23
CA HIS A 343 10.40 3.68 -7.60
C HIS A 343 11.83 3.22 -7.19
N VAL A 344 12.85 3.45 -8.03
CA VAL A 344 14.27 3.32 -7.60
C VAL A 344 14.65 4.48 -6.68
N SER A 345 14.97 4.19 -5.42
CA SER A 345 15.62 5.16 -4.53
C SER A 345 16.99 5.57 -5.09
N LEU A 346 17.22 6.88 -5.24
CA LEU A 346 18.48 7.45 -5.73
C LEU A 346 19.60 7.51 -4.68
N ASP A 347 19.40 6.95 -3.49
CA ASP A 347 20.44 6.88 -2.47
C ASP A 347 21.45 5.75 -2.80
N PRO A 348 22.75 6.06 -3.00
CA PRO A 348 23.75 5.04 -3.34
C PRO A 348 24.03 4.02 -2.24
N SER A 349 23.58 4.24 -0.99
CA SER A 349 23.59 3.23 0.07
C SER A 349 22.39 2.26 0.00
N PHE A 350 21.38 2.58 -0.83
CA PHE A 350 20.21 1.76 -1.12
C PHE A 350 20.30 1.06 -2.49
N ALA A 351 21.43 1.18 -3.19
CA ALA A 351 21.71 0.41 -4.39
C ALA A 351 21.59 -1.09 -4.09
N LEU A 352 20.48 -1.67 -4.56
CA LEU A 352 20.35 -3.12 -4.71
C LEU A 352 21.51 -3.63 -5.56
N PRO A 353 22.06 -4.83 -5.27
CA PRO A 353 22.78 -5.59 -6.29
C PRO A 353 21.94 -5.65 -7.56
N GLU A 354 22.57 -5.64 -8.73
CA GLU A 354 21.84 -5.59 -9.98
C GLU A 354 20.83 -6.74 -10.08
N ARG A 355 19.59 -6.40 -10.48
CA ARG A 355 18.46 -7.32 -10.68
C ARG A 355 17.93 -8.02 -9.41
N LEU A 356 17.31 -7.22 -8.53
CA LEU A 356 16.16 -7.67 -7.74
C LEU A 356 14.93 -6.97 -8.30
N THR A 357 14.45 -7.42 -9.46
CA THR A 357 13.14 -7.05 -10.00
C THR A 357 12.06 -7.93 -9.39
N THR A 358 10.83 -7.41 -9.33
CA THR A 358 9.64 -8.15 -8.85
C THR A 358 8.41 -7.40 -9.26
N LEU A 359 7.42 -8.16 -9.65
CA LEU A 359 6.31 -7.70 -10.46
C LEU A 359 5.24 -7.10 -9.55
N GLN A 360 4.96 -5.81 -9.72
CA GLN A 360 3.80 -5.15 -9.17
C GLN A 360 3.53 -3.92 -10.02
N ASP A 361 2.64 -3.97 -11.00
CA ASP A 361 2.89 -3.30 -12.28
C ASP A 361 3.09 -1.77 -12.15
N LEU A 362 2.10 -1.03 -11.64
CA LEU A 362 2.31 0.38 -11.37
C LEU A 362 3.43 0.57 -10.27
N ALA A 363 3.67 -0.36 -9.30
CA ALA A 363 4.68 -0.24 -8.20
C ALA A 363 6.11 -0.58 -8.48
N SER A 364 6.34 -1.42 -9.44
CA SER A 364 7.65 -1.65 -9.94
C SER A 364 7.93 -0.72 -11.10
N TYR A 365 6.97 0.04 -11.68
CA TYR A 365 7.23 0.87 -12.87
C TYR A 365 8.49 1.76 -12.78
N ASN A 366 8.60 2.65 -11.79
CA ASN A 366 9.81 3.47 -11.69
C ASN A 366 11.03 2.71 -11.13
N LYS A 367 10.85 1.50 -10.58
CA LYS A 367 11.92 0.56 -10.22
C LYS A 367 12.49 -0.14 -11.49
N GLU A 368 11.61 -0.67 -12.31
CA GLU A 368 11.82 -1.47 -13.52
C GLU A 368 12.26 -0.62 -14.70
N GLN A 369 11.60 0.50 -15.01
CA GLN A 369 11.99 1.34 -16.15
C GLN A 369 13.41 1.90 -15.98
N ALA A 370 13.79 2.20 -14.73
CA ALA A 370 15.13 2.65 -14.38
C ALA A 370 16.17 1.51 -14.49
N ALA A 371 15.76 0.27 -14.22
CA ALA A 371 16.57 -0.94 -14.42
C ALA A 371 16.60 -1.44 -15.88
N GLY A 372 15.63 -1.02 -16.71
CA GLY A 372 15.40 -1.51 -18.06
C GLY A 372 14.55 -2.78 -18.17
N ASP A 373 13.84 -3.17 -17.09
CA ASP A 373 13.04 -4.41 -16.99
C ASP A 373 11.52 -4.13 -16.96
N ASP A 374 11.07 -3.09 -17.66
CA ASP A 374 9.68 -2.64 -17.68
C ASP A 374 8.81 -3.32 -18.76
N LEU A 375 9.31 -4.36 -19.42
CA LEU A 375 8.56 -5.05 -20.50
C LEU A 375 7.30 -5.76 -20.00
N HIS A 376 7.31 -6.21 -18.74
CA HIS A 376 6.18 -6.86 -18.06
C HIS A 376 5.36 -5.90 -17.20
N ASN A 377 5.39 -4.61 -17.54
CA ASN A 377 4.74 -3.55 -16.80
C ASN A 377 3.49 -3.04 -17.52
N ILE A 378 2.34 -3.01 -16.85
CA ILE A 378 1.09 -2.53 -17.46
C ILE A 378 1.21 -1.11 -18.02
N LEU A 379 1.98 -0.21 -17.40
CA LEU A 379 2.11 1.16 -17.91
C LEU A 379 2.92 1.19 -19.21
N THR A 380 4.00 0.40 -19.31
CA THR A 380 4.78 0.27 -20.55
C THR A 380 3.96 -0.39 -21.64
N ILE A 381 3.22 -1.46 -21.32
CA ILE A 381 2.33 -2.16 -22.25
C ILE A 381 1.19 -1.25 -22.74
N VAL A 382 0.62 -0.40 -21.86
CA VAL A 382 -0.43 0.56 -22.24
C VAL A 382 0.12 1.70 -23.11
N MET A 383 1.30 2.24 -22.78
CA MET A 383 1.97 3.24 -23.63
C MET A 383 2.25 2.67 -25.02
N GLU A 384 2.73 1.42 -25.10
CA GLU A 384 3.06 0.78 -26.38
C GLU A 384 1.82 0.36 -27.17
N GLU A 385 0.80 -0.26 -26.56
CA GLU A 385 -0.41 -0.69 -27.28
C GLU A 385 -1.30 0.50 -27.67
N LYS A 386 -1.50 1.47 -26.77
CA LYS A 386 -2.43 2.60 -26.99
C LYS A 386 -1.75 3.84 -27.58
N LYS A 387 -0.43 3.84 -27.74
CA LYS A 387 0.38 4.96 -28.24
C LYS A 387 0.15 6.26 -27.45
N VAL A 388 0.14 6.12 -26.12
CA VAL A 388 -0.01 7.22 -25.15
C VAL A 388 1.29 7.47 -24.39
N ASP A 389 1.41 8.64 -23.75
CA ASP A 389 2.50 8.92 -22.81
C ASP A 389 2.20 8.32 -21.41
N ILE A 390 3.13 8.49 -20.47
CA ILE A 390 2.99 8.00 -19.10
C ILE A 390 1.76 8.59 -18.39
N ASN A 391 1.35 9.82 -18.71
CA ASN A 391 0.16 10.44 -18.11
C ASN A 391 -1.12 9.81 -18.67
N GLY A 392 -1.18 9.53 -19.97
CA GLY A 392 -2.28 8.80 -20.60
C GLY A 392 -2.38 7.35 -20.09
N ALA A 393 -1.25 6.68 -19.85
CA ALA A 393 -1.23 5.34 -19.25
C ALA A 393 -1.72 5.35 -17.79
N LEU A 394 -1.30 6.34 -16.98
CA LEU A 394 -1.79 6.56 -15.62
C LEU A 394 -3.29 6.90 -15.58
N GLN A 395 -3.78 7.69 -16.54
CA GLN A 395 -5.22 7.97 -16.68
C GLN A 395 -5.99 6.70 -17.01
N TRP A 396 -5.57 5.94 -18.02
CA TRP A 396 -6.21 4.67 -18.39
C TRP A 396 -6.26 3.71 -17.19
N LEU A 397 -5.16 3.55 -16.46
CA LEU A 397 -5.11 2.70 -15.27
C LEU A 397 -6.10 3.17 -14.20
N ALA A 398 -6.16 4.48 -13.93
CA ALA A 398 -7.10 5.03 -12.96
C ALA A 398 -8.57 4.81 -13.36
N GLU A 399 -8.87 4.83 -14.66
CA GLU A 399 -10.19 4.51 -15.21
C GLU A 399 -10.52 3.02 -15.05
N GLN A 400 -9.60 2.10 -15.41
CA GLN A 400 -9.82 0.65 -15.24
C GLN A 400 -9.98 0.27 -13.76
N HIS A 401 -9.11 0.80 -12.89
CA HIS A 401 -9.18 0.60 -11.44
C HIS A 401 -10.53 1.06 -10.88
N SER A 402 -10.97 2.26 -11.27
CA SER A 402 -12.28 2.80 -10.85
C SER A 402 -13.44 1.92 -11.29
N GLU A 403 -13.40 1.36 -12.51
CA GLU A 403 -14.42 0.43 -12.99
C GLU A 403 -14.48 -0.84 -12.15
N GLN A 404 -13.33 -1.42 -11.77
CA GLN A 404 -13.30 -2.61 -10.92
C GLN A 404 -13.75 -2.32 -9.48
N VAL A 405 -13.45 -1.13 -8.94
CA VAL A 405 -14.03 -0.65 -7.68
C VAL A 405 -15.55 -0.56 -7.78
N ASP A 406 -16.09 0.01 -8.86
CA ASP A 406 -17.54 0.11 -9.08
C ASP A 406 -18.22 -1.26 -9.22
N ARG A 407 -17.61 -2.20 -9.94
CA ARG A 407 -18.05 -3.60 -10.05
C ARG A 407 -18.05 -4.29 -8.67
N ALA A 408 -16.96 -4.20 -7.92
CA ALA A 408 -16.84 -4.80 -6.60
C ALA A 408 -17.84 -4.22 -5.59
N LEU A 409 -18.00 -2.89 -5.54
CA LEU A 409 -19.00 -2.22 -4.69
C LEU A 409 -20.44 -2.59 -5.06
N THR A 410 -20.72 -2.90 -6.34
CA THR A 410 -22.02 -3.40 -6.80
C THR A 410 -22.26 -4.86 -6.40
N LEU A 411 -21.21 -5.68 -6.36
CA LEU A 411 -21.27 -7.10 -6.00
C LEU A 411 -21.32 -7.33 -4.48
N LEU A 412 -20.64 -6.51 -3.67
CA LEU A 412 -20.55 -6.66 -2.21
C LEU A 412 -21.92 -6.85 -1.52
N PRO A 413 -22.97 -6.03 -1.77
CA PRO A 413 -24.30 -6.24 -1.17
C PRO A 413 -24.94 -7.58 -1.56
N GLN A 414 -24.67 -8.09 -2.77
CA GLN A 414 -25.21 -9.35 -3.26
C GLN A 414 -24.51 -10.55 -2.60
N VAL A 415 -23.18 -10.46 -2.40
CA VAL A 415 -22.42 -11.48 -1.66
C VAL A 415 -22.76 -11.43 -0.17
N LEU A 416 -23.05 -10.26 0.41
CA LEU A 416 -23.57 -10.15 1.78
C LEU A 416 -24.97 -10.78 1.93
N ALA A 417 -25.83 -10.69 0.92
CA ALA A 417 -27.11 -11.40 0.91
C ALA A 417 -26.93 -12.93 0.84
N LEU A 418 -25.96 -13.42 0.06
CA LEU A 418 -25.57 -14.83 0.03
C LEU A 418 -25.03 -15.30 1.40
N VAL A 419 -24.17 -14.52 2.05
CA VAL A 419 -23.68 -14.78 3.42
C VAL A 419 -24.84 -14.96 4.40
N ALA A 420 -25.86 -14.10 4.32
CA ALA A 420 -27.02 -14.17 5.21
C ALA A 420 -27.89 -15.43 5.00
N THR A 421 -27.81 -16.08 3.84
CA THR A 421 -28.58 -17.30 3.51
C THR A 421 -27.74 -18.59 3.51
N ALA A 422 -26.42 -18.51 3.69
CA ALA A 422 -25.50 -19.66 3.63
C ALA A 422 -25.57 -20.66 4.82
N GLY A 423 -26.54 -20.49 5.73
CA GLY A 423 -26.80 -21.41 6.84
C GLY A 423 -25.56 -21.68 7.71
N PRO A 424 -25.11 -22.94 7.89
CA PRO A 424 -23.92 -23.24 8.69
C PRO A 424 -22.63 -22.62 8.15
N HIS A 425 -22.56 -22.32 6.84
CA HIS A 425 -21.38 -21.74 6.19
C HIS A 425 -21.38 -20.21 6.19
N ALA A 426 -22.37 -19.56 6.81
CA ALA A 426 -22.46 -18.09 6.87
C ALA A 426 -21.22 -17.46 7.53
N ALA A 427 -20.70 -18.04 8.62
CA ALA A 427 -19.52 -17.51 9.30
C ALA A 427 -18.21 -17.71 8.49
N PRO A 428 -17.88 -18.92 7.97
CA PRO A 428 -16.76 -19.09 7.04
C PRO A 428 -16.83 -18.19 5.80
N LEU A 429 -18.02 -18.02 5.19
CA LEU A 429 -18.18 -17.18 4.00
C LEU A 429 -18.06 -15.67 4.33
N ALA A 430 -18.60 -15.21 5.45
CA ALA A 430 -18.41 -13.84 5.93
C ALA A 430 -16.94 -13.53 6.21
N PHE A 431 -16.22 -14.49 6.80
CA PHE A 431 -14.79 -14.41 7.06
C PHE A 431 -13.98 -14.33 5.76
N TYR A 432 -14.28 -15.18 4.76
CA TYR A 432 -13.65 -15.11 3.45
C TYR A 432 -13.88 -13.75 2.77
N LEU A 433 -15.12 -13.26 2.83
CA LEU A 433 -15.50 -11.96 2.28
C LEU A 433 -14.73 -10.78 2.91
N ASP A 434 -14.58 -10.77 4.24
CA ASP A 434 -13.79 -9.75 4.94
C ASP A 434 -12.31 -9.81 4.54
N HIS A 435 -11.73 -11.00 4.37
CA HIS A 435 -10.37 -11.15 3.88
C HIS A 435 -10.20 -10.67 2.44
N LEU A 436 -11.04 -11.14 1.50
CA LEU A 436 -11.01 -10.68 0.10
C LEU A 436 -11.09 -9.15 0.02
N ALA A 437 -12.06 -8.53 0.67
CA ALA A 437 -12.29 -7.09 0.55
C ALA A 437 -11.27 -6.22 1.31
N ASN A 438 -10.51 -6.81 2.23
CA ASN A 438 -9.41 -6.15 2.95
C ASN A 438 -8.13 -6.03 2.11
N TRP A 439 -7.89 -6.98 1.20
CA TRP A 439 -6.65 -7.07 0.42
C TRP A 439 -6.26 -5.81 -0.37
N PRO A 440 -7.16 -5.12 -1.09
CA PRO A 440 -6.80 -3.89 -1.80
C PRO A 440 -6.20 -2.82 -0.88
N ARG A 441 -6.82 -2.61 0.29
CA ARG A 441 -6.30 -1.66 1.30
C ARG A 441 -4.99 -2.14 1.90
N ALA A 442 -4.84 -3.44 2.12
CA ALA A 442 -3.61 -4.01 2.64
C ALA A 442 -2.43 -3.77 1.69
N ASN A 443 -2.66 -4.00 0.40
CA ASN A 443 -1.71 -3.78 -0.68
C ASN A 443 -1.31 -2.30 -0.80
N ASP A 444 -2.27 -1.37 -0.93
CA ASP A 444 -2.01 0.09 -0.90
C ASP A 444 -1.20 0.50 0.34
N CYS A 445 -1.60 0.05 1.53
CA CYS A 445 -0.86 0.40 2.75
C CYS A 445 0.58 -0.12 2.73
N TRP A 446 0.79 -1.38 2.34
CA TRP A 446 2.13 -1.98 2.30
C TRP A 446 3.03 -1.33 1.25
N ASN A 447 2.48 -0.97 0.09
CA ASN A 447 3.24 -0.35 -0.98
C ASN A 447 3.85 1.01 -0.58
N PHE A 448 3.16 1.77 0.29
CA PHE A 448 3.66 3.04 0.83
C PHE A 448 4.30 2.97 2.23
N GLU A 449 4.15 1.86 2.96
CA GLU A 449 4.72 1.67 4.30
C GLU A 449 5.98 0.79 4.32
N SER A 450 6.14 -0.09 3.33
CA SER A 450 7.37 -0.87 3.13
C SER A 450 8.49 -0.03 2.51
N GLY A 451 9.74 -0.47 2.74
CA GLY A 451 10.89 0.05 2.03
C GLY A 451 11.06 -0.48 0.60
N ARG A 452 10.16 -1.36 0.10
CA ARG A 452 10.33 -2.07 -1.18
C ARG A 452 10.25 -1.16 -2.40
N TYR A 453 9.30 -0.22 -2.36
CA TYR A 453 8.89 0.55 -3.54
C TYR A 453 9.24 2.03 -3.48
N PHE A 454 9.25 2.63 -2.30
CA PHE A 454 9.58 4.05 -2.15
C PHE A 454 10.70 4.32 -1.14
N GLY A 455 11.31 3.27 -0.57
CA GLY A 455 12.24 3.41 0.53
C GLY A 455 11.62 4.22 1.68
N ALA A 456 12.35 5.20 2.20
CA ALA A 456 11.88 6.07 3.28
C ALA A 456 10.78 7.07 2.85
N ASP A 457 10.63 7.35 1.55
CA ASP A 457 9.75 8.41 1.04
C ASP A 457 8.29 7.98 0.87
N GLY A 458 7.97 6.69 1.05
CA GLY A 458 6.64 6.12 0.75
C GLY A 458 5.48 6.87 1.40
N ARG A 459 5.62 7.29 2.66
CA ARG A 459 4.58 8.05 3.37
C ARG A 459 4.45 9.50 2.89
N GLN A 460 5.53 10.10 2.39
CA GLN A 460 5.48 11.41 1.75
C GLN A 460 4.82 11.32 0.37
N ILE A 461 5.13 10.26 -0.39
CA ILE A 461 4.60 10.03 -1.74
C ILE A 461 3.11 9.62 -1.66
N GLN A 462 2.70 8.81 -0.70
CA GLN A 462 1.28 8.51 -0.43
C GLN A 462 0.46 9.77 -0.18
N LYS A 463 1.02 10.72 0.59
CA LYS A 463 0.34 11.96 0.97
C LYS A 463 0.34 13.03 -0.14
N SER A 464 1.43 13.15 -0.88
CA SER A 464 1.55 14.13 -1.97
C SER A 464 0.90 13.64 -3.27
N ARG A 465 0.87 12.31 -3.46
CA ARG A 465 0.62 11.62 -4.72
C ARG A 465 1.54 12.10 -5.86
N LEU A 466 2.73 12.63 -5.55
CA LEU A 466 3.72 13.08 -6.53
C LEU A 466 4.95 12.16 -6.48
N LEU A 467 5.39 11.72 -7.65
CA LEU A 467 6.56 10.86 -7.82
C LEU A 467 7.51 11.46 -8.86
N THR A 468 8.77 11.65 -8.49
CA THR A 468 9.83 11.96 -9.46
C THR A 468 10.33 10.64 -10.06
N LEU A 469 10.31 10.52 -11.38
CA LEU A 469 10.87 9.36 -12.07
C LEU A 469 12.41 9.42 -12.05
N ALA A 470 13.02 8.27 -11.82
CA ALA A 470 14.45 8.07 -11.94
C ALA A 470 14.85 8.05 -13.43
N PRO A 471 16.09 8.43 -13.79
CA PRO A 471 16.56 8.26 -15.16
C PRO A 471 16.69 6.77 -15.51
N ARG A 472 16.27 6.40 -16.73
CA ARG A 472 16.54 5.07 -17.30
C ARG A 472 18.05 4.84 -17.37
N LYS A 473 18.56 3.73 -16.82
CA LYS A 473 19.96 3.32 -17.04
C LYS A 473 20.23 3.27 -18.55
N ALA A 474 21.28 3.94 -18.99
CA ALA A 474 21.72 3.83 -20.38
C ALA A 474 22.16 2.38 -20.63
N VAL A 475 21.52 1.71 -21.59
CA VAL A 475 22.01 0.43 -22.09
C VAL A 475 23.36 0.70 -22.74
N LEU A 476 24.43 0.17 -22.14
CA LEU A 476 25.74 0.19 -22.78
C LEU A 476 25.61 -0.60 -24.08
N ALA A 477 25.83 0.07 -25.21
CA ALA A 477 25.90 -0.61 -26.50
C ALA A 477 26.95 -1.74 -26.42
N PRO A 478 26.69 -2.92 -27.02
CA PRO A 478 27.73 -3.93 -27.16
C PRO A 478 28.96 -3.29 -27.81
N PRO A 479 30.19 -3.63 -27.38
CA PRO A 479 31.38 -3.17 -28.08
C PRO A 479 31.30 -3.63 -29.54
N GLU A 480 31.53 -2.70 -30.47
CA GLU A 480 31.64 -3.02 -31.90
C GLU A 480 32.77 -4.04 -32.07
N VAL A 481 32.49 -5.11 -32.82
CA VAL A 481 33.38 -6.26 -33.07
C VAL A 481 34.10 -6.10 -34.41
#